data_AF-A0A6G0NGA6-F1
#
_entry.id   AF-A0A6G0NGA6-F1
#
_cell.length_a   1.000
_cell.length_b   1.000
_cell.length_c   1.000
_cell.angle_alpha   90.00
_cell.angle_beta   90.00
_cell.angle_gamma   90.00
#
_symmetry.space_group_name_H-M   'P 1'
#
loop_
_entity.id
_entity.type
_entity.pdbx_description
1 polymer ?
#
loop_
_entity_poly.entity_id
_entity_poly.type
_entity_poly.pdbx_seq_one_letter_code
_entity_poly.pdbx_strand_id
1 'polypeptide(L)'
;MDFSHNLTLPSVSATPSQWYFLSLVNVYLFGIYYANKNIQYNYVYEESVAGKGTDEVNSMLFHFIQKIVVANGHQKLTIYADNCGGQNKNNFVVKMLLGLAQMGELETIDLKFFIKGHTKNAVDRGFGHIRKKFAREDVWTMDQLLEVVNAASSSALVHVPKENAVMKVFRTAVQEAYKDMKSVQSYQIFGMATDNVFIPTSDEKVRDLFESHLDPLQPPLPNFEKKQQMFNKVRLYVPDEFRSDPIYDTPNDDEEQKANEAKKARRKASAKKKKVATTQPKPKKQRRRQREEKQGSRRARLLALSMPNSLGNVRGRRSRQHKNLGSITE
;
A
#
# COMPACT_ATOMS: atom_id res chain seq x y z
N MET A 1 9.43 0.33 9.13
CA MET A 1 9.21 -0.18 7.77
C MET A 1 7.73 -0.17 7.46
N ASP A 2 7.33 0.09 6.22
CA ASP A 2 5.93 -0.04 5.77
C ASP A 2 5.79 -0.01 4.25
N PHE A 3 4.60 -0.32 3.74
CA PHE A 3 4.21 0.00 2.38
C PHE A 3 3.62 1.40 2.27
N SER A 4 4.04 2.11 1.25
CA SER A 4 3.35 3.29 0.75
C SER A 4 2.02 2.92 0.09
N HIS A 5 1.09 3.88 -0.01
CA HIS A 5 -0.01 3.75 -0.98
C HIS A 5 0.57 3.54 -2.39
N ASN A 6 -0.08 2.68 -3.17
CA ASN A 6 0.33 2.37 -4.54
C ASN A 6 0.49 3.64 -5.34
N LEU A 7 1.55 3.69 -6.13
CA LEU A 7 1.65 4.61 -7.26
C LEU A 7 1.05 3.93 -8.48
N THR A 8 0.72 4.73 -9.50
CA THR A 8 0.16 4.21 -10.75
C THR A 8 0.90 4.79 -11.93
N LEU A 9 1.21 3.95 -12.92
CA LEU A 9 1.83 4.36 -14.17
C LEU A 9 0.88 4.15 -15.36
N PRO A 10 0.84 5.12 -16.31
CA PRO A 10 1.42 6.46 -16.21
C PRO A 10 0.72 7.34 -15.16
N SER A 11 1.38 8.41 -14.74
CA SER A 11 0.81 9.49 -13.92
C SER A 11 1.18 10.83 -14.51
N VAL A 12 0.17 11.63 -14.82
CA VAL A 12 0.37 12.93 -15.50
C VAL A 12 -0.51 14.00 -14.88
N SER A 13 0.01 15.22 -14.82
CA SER A 13 -0.62 16.37 -14.19
C SER A 13 -1.97 16.69 -14.83
N ALA A 14 -2.06 16.57 -16.16
CA ALA A 14 -3.29 16.72 -16.94
C ALA A 14 -3.95 15.37 -17.21
N THR A 15 -4.24 14.59 -16.15
CA THR A 15 -4.83 13.24 -16.29
C THR A 15 -6.14 13.28 -17.09
N PRO A 16 -6.23 12.58 -18.24
CA PRO A 16 -7.47 12.49 -19.01
C PRO A 16 -8.61 11.91 -18.16
N SER A 17 -9.81 12.51 -18.25
CA SER A 17 -10.96 12.10 -17.41
C SER A 17 -11.34 10.62 -17.56
N GLN A 18 -11.06 10.04 -18.73
CA GLN A 18 -11.31 8.63 -19.01
C GLN A 18 -10.42 7.69 -18.16
N TRP A 19 -9.22 8.14 -17.77
CA TRP A 19 -8.26 7.33 -17.02
C TRP A 19 -8.71 7.05 -15.58
N TYR A 20 -9.54 7.90 -14.98
CA TYR A 20 -10.12 7.64 -13.65
C TYR A 20 -10.97 6.36 -13.58
N PHE A 21 -11.41 5.85 -14.74
CA PHE A 21 -12.18 4.61 -14.85
C PHE A 21 -11.35 3.42 -15.37
N LEU A 22 -10.05 3.61 -15.61
CA LEU A 22 -9.13 2.57 -16.06
C LEU A 22 -8.36 2.00 -14.88
N SER A 23 -7.92 0.74 -15.03
CA SER A 23 -6.97 0.14 -14.11
C SER A 23 -5.57 0.33 -14.69
N LEU A 24 -4.85 1.35 -14.24
CA LEU A 24 -3.46 1.60 -14.63
C LEU A 24 -2.50 0.61 -13.96
N VAL A 25 -1.22 0.60 -14.38
CA VAL A 25 -0.20 -0.28 -13.80
C VAL A 25 0.10 0.16 -12.38
N ASN A 26 -0.06 -0.74 -11.41
CA ASN A 26 0.32 -0.41 -10.03
C ASN A 26 1.84 -0.54 -9.87
N VAL A 27 2.43 0.43 -9.17
CA VAL A 27 3.80 0.35 -8.66
C VAL A 27 3.76 0.34 -7.14
N TYR A 28 4.48 -0.61 -6.57
CA TYR A 28 4.59 -0.83 -5.14
C TYR A 28 5.89 -0.24 -4.63
N LEU A 29 5.78 0.44 -3.49
CA LEU A 29 6.87 1.13 -2.83
C LEU A 29 6.90 0.68 -1.36
N PHE A 30 7.90 -0.11 -1.00
CA PHE A 30 8.14 -0.54 0.38
C PHE A 30 9.34 0.18 0.95
N GLY A 31 9.16 0.82 2.10
CA GLY A 31 10.17 1.69 2.71
C GLY A 31 10.72 1.10 4.00
N ILE A 32 12.04 1.15 4.13
CA ILE A 32 12.76 0.88 5.38
C ILE A 32 13.54 2.15 5.75
N TYR A 33 13.07 2.85 6.76
CA TYR A 33 13.82 3.96 7.35
C TYR A 33 14.91 3.43 8.28
N TYR A 34 16.17 3.65 7.92
CA TYR A 34 17.33 3.25 8.71
C TYR A 34 17.81 4.41 9.58
N ALA A 35 17.40 4.38 10.85
CA ALA A 35 17.61 5.48 11.78
C ALA A 35 19.09 5.83 12.00
N ASN A 36 19.99 4.84 12.05
CA ASN A 36 21.41 5.08 12.33
C ASN A 36 22.09 5.96 11.26
N LYS A 37 21.61 5.90 10.01
CA LYS A 37 22.14 6.70 8.89
C LYS A 37 21.19 7.82 8.44
N ASN A 38 19.99 7.92 9.02
CA ASN A 38 18.92 8.81 8.58
C ASN A 38 18.61 8.70 7.07
N ILE A 39 18.59 7.47 6.54
CA ILE A 39 18.30 7.17 5.13
C ILE A 39 17.09 6.25 5.03
N GLN A 40 16.18 6.53 4.12
CA GLN A 40 15.09 5.63 3.76
C GLN A 40 15.42 4.82 2.51
N TYR A 41 15.53 3.50 2.66
CA TYR A 41 15.65 2.57 1.55
C TYR A 41 14.26 2.30 0.99
N ASN A 42 14.10 2.47 -0.32
CA ASN A 42 12.84 2.35 -1.02
C ASN A 42 12.94 1.22 -2.05
N TYR A 43 12.29 0.10 -1.75
CA TYR A 43 12.12 -0.99 -2.68
C TYR A 43 10.98 -0.66 -3.63
N VAL A 44 11.27 -0.61 -4.93
CA VAL A 44 10.32 -0.22 -5.97
C VAL A 44 10.18 -1.33 -6.99
N TYR A 45 8.94 -1.74 -7.26
CA TYR A 45 8.62 -2.76 -8.25
C TYR A 45 7.18 -2.63 -8.73
N GLU A 46 6.94 -3.02 -9.97
CA GLU A 46 5.60 -3.02 -10.55
C GLU A 46 4.81 -4.29 -10.20
N GLU A 47 3.49 -4.24 -10.39
CA GLU A 47 2.60 -5.32 -10.01
C GLU A 47 2.78 -6.63 -10.78
N SER A 48 3.54 -6.63 -11.88
CA SER A 48 3.93 -7.86 -12.59
C SER A 48 5.14 -8.55 -11.99
N VAL A 49 5.88 -7.90 -11.08
CA VAL A 49 7.03 -8.51 -10.41
C VAL A 49 6.58 -9.36 -9.22
N ALA A 50 5.79 -8.77 -8.31
CA ALA A 50 5.31 -9.41 -7.10
C ALA A 50 4.08 -8.68 -6.55
N GLY A 51 3.42 -9.27 -5.54
CA GLY A 51 2.33 -8.64 -4.81
C GLY A 51 2.82 -7.74 -3.67
N LYS A 52 1.99 -7.62 -2.62
CA LYS A 52 2.34 -6.92 -1.37
C LYS A 52 2.09 -7.80 -0.15
N GLY A 53 2.25 -9.11 -0.34
CA GLY A 53 2.04 -10.11 0.68
C GLY A 53 3.20 -10.20 1.66
N THR A 54 3.15 -11.25 2.45
CA THR A 54 4.14 -11.48 3.51
C THR A 54 5.49 -11.93 2.97
N ASP A 55 5.51 -12.72 1.91
CA ASP A 55 6.74 -13.24 1.32
C ASP A 55 7.55 -12.10 0.69
N GLU A 56 6.89 -11.10 0.11
CA GLU A 56 7.51 -9.87 -0.38
C GLU A 56 8.09 -9.04 0.77
N VAL A 57 7.36 -8.85 1.87
CA VAL A 57 7.88 -8.17 3.06
C VAL A 57 9.12 -8.89 3.60
N ASN A 58 9.06 -10.20 3.76
CA ASN A 58 10.18 -11.00 4.22
C ASN A 58 11.38 -10.90 3.27
N SER A 59 11.15 -10.96 1.96
CA SER A 59 12.17 -10.83 0.93
C SER A 59 12.92 -9.51 1.02
N MET A 60 12.20 -8.39 1.05
CA MET A 60 12.80 -7.06 1.11
C MET A 60 13.47 -6.79 2.46
N LEU A 61 12.86 -7.26 3.56
CA LEU A 61 13.43 -7.12 4.89
C LEU A 61 14.70 -7.97 5.06
N PHE A 62 14.66 -9.24 4.63
CA PHE A 62 15.81 -10.14 4.63
C PHE A 62 16.94 -9.58 3.77
N HIS A 63 16.64 -9.14 2.54
CA HIS A 63 17.63 -8.50 1.67
C HIS A 63 18.28 -7.27 2.35
N PHE A 64 17.48 -6.41 2.98
CA PHE A 64 18.00 -5.27 3.74
C PHE A 64 18.89 -5.70 4.91
N ILE A 65 18.47 -6.69 5.69
CA ILE A 65 19.23 -7.19 6.84
C ILE A 65 20.57 -7.76 6.37
N GLN A 66 20.58 -8.64 5.38
CA GLN A 66 21.80 -9.23 4.84
C GLN A 66 22.76 -8.18 4.28
N LYS A 67 22.27 -7.33 3.37
CA LYS A 67 23.12 -6.42 2.59
C LYS A 67 23.54 -5.17 3.35
N ILE A 68 22.76 -4.76 4.35
CA ILE A 68 22.99 -3.50 5.07
C ILE A 68 23.28 -3.76 6.55
N VAL A 69 22.46 -4.54 7.25
CA VAL A 69 22.63 -4.69 8.70
C VAL A 69 23.83 -5.60 9.03
N VAL A 70 23.79 -6.84 8.57
CA VAL A 70 24.83 -7.87 8.82
C VAL A 70 26.13 -7.50 8.14
N ALA A 71 26.08 -7.05 6.87
CA ALA A 71 27.27 -6.62 6.14
C ALA A 71 28.02 -5.41 6.78
N ASN A 72 27.34 -4.59 7.59
CA ASN A 72 27.99 -3.52 8.36
C ASN A 72 28.37 -3.95 9.80
N GLY A 73 28.31 -5.25 10.11
CA GLY A 73 28.75 -5.83 11.39
C GLY A 73 27.81 -5.53 12.56
N HIS A 74 26.56 -5.16 12.31
CA HIS A 74 25.59 -4.96 13.39
C HIS A 74 25.11 -6.30 13.92
N GLN A 75 25.14 -6.46 15.25
CA GLN A 75 24.69 -7.67 15.94
C GLN A 75 23.30 -7.54 16.55
N LYS A 76 22.82 -6.31 16.75
CA LYS A 76 21.54 -6.02 17.41
C LYS A 76 20.64 -5.21 16.50
N LEU A 77 19.41 -5.65 16.32
CA LEU A 77 18.46 -5.03 15.41
C LEU A 77 17.13 -4.74 16.10
N THR A 78 16.70 -3.48 16.07
CA THR A 78 15.32 -3.11 16.46
C THR A 78 14.55 -2.65 15.23
N ILE A 79 13.40 -3.28 15.00
CA ILE A 79 12.52 -3.03 13.87
C ILE A 79 11.21 -2.44 14.41
N TYR A 80 10.82 -1.29 13.88
CA TYR A 80 9.50 -0.71 14.10
C TYR A 80 8.64 -0.90 12.84
N ALA A 81 7.44 -1.47 13.00
CA ALA A 81 6.54 -1.78 11.90
C ALA A 81 5.07 -1.51 12.21
N ASP A 82 4.29 -1.34 11.14
CA ASP A 82 2.85 -1.13 11.23
C ASP A 82 2.11 -2.40 11.64
N ASN A 83 0.99 -2.22 12.35
CA ASN A 83 0.17 -3.30 12.90
C ASN A 83 -0.78 -3.89 11.84
N CYS A 84 -0.20 -4.34 10.73
CA CYS A 84 -0.89 -4.93 9.58
C CYS A 84 -0.71 -6.46 9.58
N GLY A 85 -1.78 -7.20 9.89
CA GLY A 85 -1.73 -8.66 9.97
C GLY A 85 -1.40 -9.37 8.66
N GLY A 86 -1.78 -8.80 7.52
CA GLY A 86 -1.50 -9.40 6.20
C GLY A 86 -0.04 -9.24 5.74
N GLN A 87 0.71 -8.30 6.34
CA GLN A 87 2.01 -7.87 5.82
C GLN A 87 3.09 -8.01 6.89
N ASN A 88 3.02 -7.21 7.95
CA ASN A 88 4.11 -7.09 8.93
C ASN A 88 3.89 -7.95 10.18
N LYS A 89 2.67 -7.95 10.73
CA LYS A 89 2.36 -8.60 12.01
C LYS A 89 1.80 -9.99 11.79
N ASN A 90 2.63 -10.95 11.41
CA ASN A 90 2.20 -12.34 11.23
C ASN A 90 3.33 -13.32 11.61
N ASN A 91 2.97 -14.61 11.69
CA ASN A 91 3.91 -15.67 12.04
C ASN A 91 5.11 -15.73 11.09
N PHE A 92 4.94 -15.49 9.80
CA PHE A 92 6.02 -15.66 8.83
C PHE A 92 7.11 -14.59 9.00
N VAL A 93 6.76 -13.33 9.27
CA VAL A 93 7.75 -12.28 9.57
C VAL A 93 8.49 -12.58 10.86
N VAL A 94 7.76 -12.95 11.92
CA VAL A 94 8.37 -13.26 13.21
C VAL A 94 9.30 -14.46 13.09
N LYS A 95 8.89 -15.53 12.40
CA LYS A 95 9.71 -16.73 12.22
C LYS A 95 10.92 -16.50 11.32
N MET A 96 10.80 -15.65 10.29
CA MET A 96 11.94 -15.28 9.45
C MET A 96 13.02 -14.59 10.30
N LEU A 97 12.63 -13.62 11.14
CA LEU A 97 13.55 -12.96 12.06
C LEU A 97 14.10 -13.92 13.12
N LEU A 98 13.27 -14.83 13.64
CA LEU A 98 13.72 -15.85 14.58
C LEU A 98 14.82 -16.73 13.97
N GLY A 99 14.67 -17.10 12.68
CA GLY A 99 15.69 -17.83 11.94
C GLY A 99 17.01 -17.08 11.85
N LEU A 100 16.99 -15.78 11.57
CA LEU A 100 18.20 -14.95 11.55
C LEU A 100 18.91 -14.91 12.91
N ALA A 101 18.15 -14.80 14.01
CA ALA A 101 18.72 -14.85 15.35
C ALA A 101 19.30 -16.23 15.65
N GLN A 102 18.59 -17.30 15.29
CA GLN A 102 19.03 -18.67 15.53
C GLN A 102 20.28 -19.05 14.72
N MET A 103 20.42 -18.57 13.48
CA MET A 103 21.61 -18.82 12.67
C MET A 103 22.88 -18.11 13.18
N GLY A 104 22.74 -17.24 14.19
CA GLY A 104 23.84 -16.49 14.79
C GLY A 104 24.24 -15.23 14.02
N GLU A 105 23.47 -14.81 13.02
CA GLU A 105 23.77 -13.61 12.23
C GLU A 105 23.48 -12.31 13.00
N LEU A 106 22.52 -12.36 13.91
CA LEU A 106 22.16 -11.28 14.82
C LEU A 106 21.99 -11.85 16.23
N GLU A 107 22.70 -11.30 17.21
CA GLU A 107 22.59 -11.68 18.62
C GLU A 107 21.18 -11.42 19.16
N THR A 108 20.61 -10.26 18.84
CA THR A 108 19.28 -9.87 19.29
C THR A 108 18.47 -9.15 18.23
N ILE A 109 17.20 -9.52 18.12
CA ILE A 109 16.23 -8.88 17.24
C ILE A 109 14.97 -8.53 18.03
N ASP A 110 14.63 -7.24 18.01
CA ASP A 110 13.41 -6.69 18.60
C ASP A 110 12.47 -6.26 17.48
N LEU A 111 11.34 -6.96 17.30
CA LEU A 111 10.26 -6.51 16.42
C LEU A 111 9.16 -5.84 17.24
N LYS A 112 8.98 -4.53 17.04
CA LYS A 112 8.05 -3.67 17.77
C LYS A 112 6.98 -3.13 16.83
N PHE A 113 5.72 -3.24 17.24
CA PHE A 113 4.58 -2.78 16.46
C PHE A 113 3.96 -1.52 17.05
N PHE A 114 3.62 -0.58 16.18
CA PHE A 114 2.88 0.60 16.59
C PHE A 114 1.43 0.26 17.01
N ILE A 115 0.88 1.05 17.92
CA ILE A 115 -0.54 0.95 18.31
C ILE A 115 -1.40 1.39 17.11
N LYS A 116 -2.57 0.78 16.93
CA LYS A 116 -3.50 1.17 15.85
C LYS A 116 -3.86 2.65 15.99
N GLY A 117 -3.85 3.38 14.88
CA GLY A 117 -4.11 4.83 14.86
C GLY A 117 -2.89 5.69 15.20
N HIS A 118 -1.68 5.11 15.23
CA HIS A 118 -0.45 5.91 15.29
C HIS A 118 -0.32 6.80 14.04
N THR A 119 0.42 7.90 14.18
CA THR A 119 0.59 8.91 13.12
C THR A 119 2.07 9.20 12.84
N LYS A 120 2.99 8.34 13.29
CA LYS A 120 4.41 8.68 13.43
C LYS A 120 5.37 7.57 12.98
N ASN A 121 5.05 6.84 11.91
CA ASN A 121 6.06 5.97 11.30
C ASN A 121 7.05 6.84 10.51
N ALA A 122 8.34 6.73 10.82
CA ALA A 122 9.38 7.57 10.21
C ALA A 122 9.41 7.44 8.67
N VAL A 123 8.98 6.30 8.15
CA VAL A 123 8.91 6.01 6.71
C VAL A 123 7.86 6.87 5.98
N ASP A 124 6.81 7.32 6.67
CA ASP A 124 5.73 8.12 6.07
C ASP A 124 6.24 9.47 5.56
N ARG A 125 7.26 10.04 6.22
CA ARG A 125 7.89 11.28 5.79
C ARG A 125 8.58 11.11 4.44
N GLY A 126 9.37 10.05 4.26
CA GLY A 126 10.04 9.80 2.98
C GLY A 126 9.03 9.51 1.87
N PHE A 127 7.96 8.77 2.15
CA PHE A 127 6.86 8.59 1.20
C PHE A 127 6.18 9.89 0.83
N GLY A 128 5.98 10.80 1.79
CA GLY A 128 5.44 12.13 1.54
C GLY A 128 6.31 12.96 0.59
N HIS A 129 7.63 12.89 0.76
CA HIS A 129 8.58 13.56 -0.14
C HIS A 129 8.52 12.99 -1.57
N ILE A 130 8.54 11.65 -1.71
CA ILE A 130 8.42 10.97 -3.00
C ILE A 130 7.11 11.35 -3.69
N ARG A 131 5.96 11.25 -3.00
CA ARG A 131 4.64 11.60 -3.57
C ARG A 131 4.56 13.06 -3.99
N LYS A 132 5.10 13.97 -3.19
CA LYS A 132 5.06 15.41 -3.51
C LYS A 132 5.85 15.71 -4.77
N LYS A 133 6.95 14.99 -5.02
CA LYS A 133 7.72 15.10 -6.26
C LYS A 133 6.98 14.45 -7.43
N PHE A 134 6.56 13.20 -7.25
CA PHE A 134 5.78 12.45 -8.24
C PHE A 134 4.53 13.20 -8.73
N ALA A 135 3.81 13.89 -7.86
CA ALA A 135 2.60 14.65 -8.23
C ALA A 135 2.88 15.94 -9.03
N ARG A 136 4.14 16.30 -9.26
CA ARG A 136 4.56 17.51 -9.99
C ARG A 136 5.23 17.19 -11.33
N GLU A 137 5.43 15.91 -11.62
CA GLU A 137 6.13 15.43 -12.80
C GLU A 137 5.19 14.53 -13.60
N ASP A 138 5.25 14.63 -14.91
CA ASP A 138 4.57 13.70 -15.79
C ASP A 138 5.46 12.47 -15.95
N VAL A 139 5.01 11.36 -15.38
CA VAL A 139 5.76 10.10 -15.29
C VAL A 139 5.07 9.06 -16.16
N TRP A 140 5.69 8.76 -17.29
CA TRP A 140 5.19 7.84 -18.30
C TRP A 140 5.75 6.44 -18.11
N THR A 141 7.02 6.32 -17.73
CA THR A 141 7.73 5.04 -17.65
C THR A 141 8.16 4.68 -16.23
N MET A 142 8.58 3.42 -16.04
CA MET A 142 9.16 2.98 -14.78
C MET A 142 10.49 3.70 -14.50
N ASP A 143 11.33 3.90 -15.50
CA ASP A 143 12.63 4.56 -15.34
C ASP A 143 12.48 5.99 -14.82
N GLN A 144 11.52 6.76 -15.36
CA GLN A 144 11.20 8.09 -14.85
C GLN A 144 10.74 8.05 -13.39
N LEU A 145 9.94 7.05 -13.00
CA LEU A 145 9.53 6.88 -11.61
C LEU A 145 10.74 6.57 -10.69
N LEU A 146 11.66 5.73 -11.15
CA LEU A 146 12.88 5.41 -10.41
C LEU A 146 13.74 6.67 -10.17
N GLU A 147 13.87 7.54 -11.17
CA GLU A 147 14.55 8.84 -11.03
C GLU A 147 13.86 9.74 -10.00
N VAL A 148 12.52 9.82 -10.02
CA VAL A 148 11.74 10.57 -9.02
C VAL A 148 12.02 10.06 -7.60
N VAL A 149 12.00 8.74 -7.40
CA VAL A 149 12.25 8.11 -6.09
C VAL A 149 13.69 8.33 -5.62
N ASN A 150 14.66 8.19 -6.53
CA ASN A 150 16.08 8.32 -6.23
C ASN A 150 16.47 9.77 -5.87
N ALA A 151 15.83 10.75 -6.50
CA ALA A 151 16.10 12.16 -6.23
C ALA A 151 15.24 12.74 -5.09
N ALA A 152 14.49 11.91 -4.35
CA ALA A 152 13.88 12.33 -3.10
C ALA A 152 14.96 12.53 -2.01
N SER A 153 14.74 13.46 -1.07
CA SER A 153 15.73 13.73 -0.03
C SER A 153 15.88 12.55 0.93
N SER A 154 17.13 12.24 1.31
CA SER A 154 17.49 11.16 2.24
C SER A 154 16.90 9.79 1.85
N SER A 155 16.73 9.53 0.55
CA SER A 155 16.31 8.24 0.03
C SER A 155 17.47 7.46 -0.60
N ALA A 156 17.38 6.14 -0.54
CA ALA A 156 18.16 5.22 -1.36
C ALA A 156 17.18 4.36 -2.16
N LEU A 157 17.36 4.30 -3.47
CA LEU A 157 16.54 3.47 -4.35
C LEU A 157 17.04 2.02 -4.35
N VAL A 158 16.11 1.07 -4.24
CA VAL A 158 16.33 -0.35 -4.52
C VAL A 158 15.29 -0.80 -5.54
N HIS A 159 15.66 -0.82 -6.82
CA HIS A 159 14.77 -1.32 -7.88
C HIS A 159 14.75 -2.85 -7.87
N VAL A 160 13.57 -3.45 -7.87
CA VAL A 160 13.40 -4.91 -8.03
C VAL A 160 12.76 -5.17 -9.40
N PRO A 161 13.56 -5.54 -10.42
CA PRO A 161 13.06 -5.80 -11.77
C PRO A 161 12.28 -7.13 -11.86
N LYS A 162 11.66 -7.39 -13.03
CA LYS A 162 10.89 -8.63 -13.29
C LYS A 162 11.72 -9.89 -13.00
N GLU A 163 12.93 -9.94 -13.55
CA GLU A 163 13.90 -10.96 -13.23
C GLU A 163 14.73 -10.49 -12.05
N ASN A 164 14.53 -11.07 -10.87
CA ASN A 164 15.22 -10.66 -9.67
C ASN A 164 15.54 -11.84 -8.75
N ALA A 165 16.58 -11.66 -7.93
CA ALA A 165 16.97 -12.60 -6.88
C ALA A 165 16.49 -12.16 -5.48
N VAL A 166 15.73 -11.07 -5.40
CA VAL A 166 15.30 -10.47 -4.12
C VAL A 166 14.04 -11.17 -3.61
N MET A 167 13.02 -11.32 -4.46
CA MET A 167 11.72 -11.88 -4.11
C MET A 167 11.79 -13.41 -4.03
N LYS A 168 11.59 -13.95 -2.83
CA LYS A 168 11.66 -15.38 -2.52
C LYS A 168 10.47 -15.85 -1.70
N VAL A 169 10.23 -17.15 -1.70
CA VAL A 169 9.19 -17.80 -0.89
C VAL A 169 9.76 -18.18 0.48
N PHE A 170 9.44 -17.40 1.51
CA PHE A 170 9.86 -17.69 2.89
C PHE A 170 8.91 -18.63 3.61
N ARG A 171 7.63 -18.60 3.23
CA ARG A 171 6.55 -19.32 3.88
C ARG A 171 6.87 -20.80 4.12
N THR A 172 7.37 -21.50 3.10
CA THR A 172 7.71 -22.92 3.18
C THR A 172 8.81 -23.18 4.20
N ALA A 173 9.95 -22.48 4.05
CA ALA A 173 11.10 -22.61 4.94
C ALA A 173 10.74 -22.35 6.41
N VAL A 174 10.02 -21.25 6.69
CA VAL A 174 9.69 -20.89 8.08
C VAL A 174 8.59 -21.76 8.69
N GLN A 175 7.69 -22.34 7.88
CA GLN A 175 6.69 -23.29 8.34
C GLN A 175 7.31 -24.64 8.67
N GLU A 176 8.30 -25.07 7.90
CA GLU A 176 9.06 -26.27 8.20
C GLU A 176 9.92 -26.10 9.46
N ALA A 177 10.59 -24.94 9.59
CA ALA A 177 11.47 -24.68 10.72
C ALA A 177 10.71 -24.47 12.05
N TYR A 178 9.52 -23.85 12.02
CA TYR A 178 8.86 -23.38 13.24
C TYR A 178 7.35 -23.62 13.27
N LYS A 179 6.83 -23.91 14.46
CA LYS A 179 5.38 -23.92 14.73
C LYS A 179 4.82 -22.51 14.80
N ASP A 180 3.57 -22.35 14.38
CA ASP A 180 2.87 -21.06 14.52
C ASP A 180 2.66 -20.70 15.99
N MET A 181 2.97 -19.44 16.32
CA MET A 181 2.57 -18.88 17.59
C MET A 181 1.08 -18.56 17.58
N LYS A 182 0.41 -18.88 18.70
CA LYS A 182 -0.99 -18.53 18.90
C LYS A 182 -1.10 -17.04 19.20
N SER A 183 -2.18 -16.42 18.72
CA SER A 183 -2.53 -15.04 19.06
C SER A 183 -1.44 -14.00 18.73
N VAL A 184 -0.66 -14.16 17.65
CA VAL A 184 0.35 -13.15 17.22
C VAL A 184 -0.20 -11.72 17.24
N GLN A 185 -1.47 -11.53 16.89
CA GLN A 185 -2.11 -10.21 16.87
C GLN A 185 -2.23 -9.54 18.26
N SER A 186 -2.18 -10.29 19.37
CA SER A 186 -2.31 -9.73 20.73
C SER A 186 -1.01 -9.13 21.27
N TYR A 187 0.15 -9.52 20.75
CA TYR A 187 1.46 -9.05 21.23
C TYR A 187 1.92 -7.82 20.47
N GLN A 188 2.62 -6.87 21.12
CA GLN A 188 3.16 -5.69 20.43
C GLN A 188 4.68 -5.73 20.26
N ILE A 189 5.36 -6.59 21.02
CA ILE A 189 6.81 -6.70 21.04
C ILE A 189 7.15 -8.17 20.94
N PHE A 190 8.09 -8.51 20.06
CA PHE A 190 8.68 -9.83 19.92
C PHE A 190 10.19 -9.66 20.03
N GLY A 191 10.77 -10.18 21.11
CA GLY A 191 12.22 -10.26 21.29
C GLY A 191 12.71 -11.65 20.89
N MET A 192 13.81 -11.69 20.15
CA MET A 192 14.45 -12.91 19.66
C MET A 192 15.94 -12.80 19.97
N ALA A 193 16.52 -13.90 20.47
CA ALA A 193 17.93 -13.98 20.83
C ALA A 193 18.48 -15.35 20.41
N THR A 194 19.80 -15.42 20.26
CA THR A 194 20.54 -16.63 19.86
C THR A 194 20.40 -17.79 20.85
N ASP A 195 20.16 -17.50 22.13
CA ASP A 195 20.14 -18.46 23.23
C ASP A 195 18.74 -19.01 23.56
N ASN A 196 17.80 -18.96 22.60
CA ASN A 196 16.44 -19.47 22.80
C ASN A 196 16.40 -21.01 22.87
N VAL A 197 16.69 -21.57 24.05
CA VAL A 197 16.79 -23.03 24.35
C VAL A 197 15.49 -23.83 24.07
N PHE A 198 14.36 -23.16 23.81
CA PHE A 198 13.05 -23.81 23.64
C PHE A 198 12.67 -24.16 22.19
N ILE A 199 13.58 -23.99 21.23
CA ILE A 199 13.33 -24.28 19.83
C ILE A 199 13.86 -25.68 19.48
N PRO A 200 13.01 -26.60 18.96
CA PRO A 200 13.41 -27.98 18.69
C PRO A 200 14.17 -28.17 17.38
N THR A 201 14.09 -27.21 16.46
CA THR A 201 14.79 -27.25 15.17
C THR A 201 16.24 -26.80 15.36
N SER A 202 17.22 -27.54 14.81
CA SER A 202 18.63 -27.16 14.95
C SER A 202 19.03 -25.98 14.05
N ASP A 203 20.09 -25.28 14.45
CA ASP A 203 20.60 -24.10 13.74
C ASP A 203 21.07 -24.46 12.33
N GLU A 204 21.67 -25.64 12.14
CA GLU A 204 22.11 -26.13 10.83
C GLU A 204 20.93 -26.34 9.90
N LYS A 205 19.82 -26.90 10.40
CA LYS A 205 18.61 -27.10 9.60
C LYS A 205 18.00 -25.76 9.20
N VAL A 206 17.96 -24.78 10.11
CA VAL A 206 17.46 -23.43 9.79
C VAL A 206 18.33 -22.78 8.72
N ARG A 207 19.65 -22.90 8.84
CA ARG A 207 20.60 -22.37 7.85
C ARG A 207 20.39 -22.97 6.47
N ASP A 208 20.29 -24.30 6.38
CA ASP A 208 20.02 -24.97 5.11
C ASP A 208 18.67 -24.57 4.49
N LEU A 209 17.63 -24.36 5.30
CA LEU A 209 16.34 -23.89 4.81
C LEU A 209 16.39 -22.46 4.24
N PHE A 210 17.23 -21.58 4.80
CA PHE A 210 17.33 -20.17 4.38
C PHE A 210 18.34 -19.96 3.24
N GLU A 211 19.39 -20.78 3.18
CA GLU A 211 20.43 -20.67 2.15
C GLU A 211 20.07 -21.48 0.89
N SER A 212 19.60 -22.72 1.07
CA SER A 212 19.40 -23.68 -0.03
C SER A 212 17.94 -23.80 -0.50
N HIS A 213 16.95 -23.45 0.34
CA HIS A 213 15.53 -23.74 0.07
C HIS A 213 14.63 -22.50 -0.06
N LEU A 214 15.20 -21.32 -0.30
CA LEU A 214 14.40 -20.14 -0.63
C LEU A 214 14.22 -20.02 -2.15
N ASP A 215 13.16 -20.66 -2.65
CA ASP A 215 12.77 -20.61 -4.05
C ASP A 215 12.41 -19.17 -4.49
N PRO A 216 12.68 -18.81 -5.76
CA PRO A 216 12.21 -17.54 -6.33
C PRO A 216 10.69 -17.41 -6.24
N LEU A 217 10.20 -16.23 -5.86
CA LEU A 217 8.78 -15.95 -5.83
C LEU A 217 8.25 -15.84 -7.26
N GLN A 218 7.21 -16.62 -7.57
CA GLN A 218 6.58 -16.58 -8.89
C GLN A 218 5.83 -15.26 -9.10
N PRO A 219 6.02 -14.58 -10.25
CA PRO A 219 5.31 -13.35 -10.53
C PRO A 219 3.80 -13.59 -10.60
N PRO A 220 2.98 -12.61 -10.19
CA PRO A 220 1.54 -12.73 -10.28
C PRO A 220 1.07 -12.83 -11.73
N LEU A 221 -0.04 -13.52 -11.94
CA LEU A 221 -0.62 -13.66 -13.28
C LEU A 221 -0.94 -12.27 -13.87
N PRO A 222 -0.53 -12.00 -15.13
CA PRO A 222 -0.81 -10.73 -15.78
C PRO A 222 -2.32 -10.43 -15.83
N ASN A 223 -2.67 -9.17 -15.59
CA ASN A 223 -4.04 -8.71 -15.83
C ASN A 223 -4.20 -8.34 -17.31
N PHE A 224 -4.69 -9.30 -18.10
CA PHE A 224 -4.85 -9.12 -19.55
C PHE A 224 -5.86 -8.02 -19.91
N GLU A 225 -6.93 -7.83 -19.13
CA GLU A 225 -7.86 -6.70 -19.34
C GLU A 225 -7.14 -5.36 -19.17
N LYS A 226 -6.24 -5.26 -18.19
CA LYS A 226 -5.40 -4.08 -17.96
C LYS A 226 -4.43 -3.86 -19.12
N LYS A 227 -3.65 -4.87 -19.54
CA LYS A 227 -2.75 -4.74 -20.70
C LYS A 227 -3.46 -4.20 -21.93
N GLN A 228 -4.63 -4.76 -22.25
CA GLN A 228 -5.44 -4.29 -23.38
C GLN A 228 -5.94 -2.85 -23.20
N GLN A 229 -6.29 -2.42 -21.98
CA GLN A 229 -6.66 -1.03 -21.70
C GLN A 229 -5.46 -0.08 -21.84
N MET A 230 -4.27 -0.50 -21.39
CA MET A 230 -3.04 0.29 -21.53
C MET A 230 -2.75 0.55 -23.01
N PHE A 231 -2.77 -0.49 -23.84
CA PHE A 231 -2.54 -0.35 -25.29
C PHE A 231 -3.64 0.45 -26.00
N ASN A 232 -4.92 0.11 -25.82
CA ASN A 232 -6.01 0.69 -26.62
C ASN A 232 -6.43 2.10 -26.18
N LYS A 233 -6.23 2.46 -24.91
CA LYS A 233 -6.78 3.71 -24.34
C LYS A 233 -5.73 4.63 -23.79
N VAL A 234 -4.74 4.10 -23.08
CA VAL A 234 -3.72 4.91 -22.41
C VAL A 234 -2.68 5.36 -23.43
N ARG A 235 -2.17 4.43 -24.26
CA ARG A 235 -1.13 4.66 -25.28
C ARG A 235 -1.44 5.83 -26.24
N LEU A 236 -2.71 6.11 -26.53
CA LEU A 236 -3.15 7.22 -27.39
C LEU A 236 -2.69 8.60 -26.88
N TYR A 237 -2.51 8.74 -25.57
CA TYR A 237 -2.08 10.00 -24.94
C TYR A 237 -0.59 10.01 -24.60
N VAL A 238 0.11 8.88 -24.78
CA VAL A 238 1.54 8.76 -24.46
C VAL A 238 2.35 9.47 -25.55
N PRO A 239 3.30 10.34 -25.19
CA PRO A 239 4.25 10.95 -26.12
C PRO A 239 5.02 9.88 -26.92
N ASP A 240 5.34 10.17 -28.19
CA ASP A 240 5.95 9.19 -29.10
C ASP A 240 7.24 8.57 -28.55
N GLU A 241 8.04 9.37 -27.84
CA GLU A 241 9.29 8.94 -27.18
C GLU A 241 9.11 7.86 -26.10
N PHE A 242 7.92 7.72 -25.51
CA PHE A 242 7.62 6.72 -24.47
C PHE A 242 6.74 5.57 -24.96
N ARG A 243 6.23 5.62 -26.20
CA ARG A 243 5.29 4.60 -26.72
C ARG A 243 5.90 3.22 -26.94
N SER A 244 7.22 3.12 -26.94
CA SER A 244 7.98 1.87 -27.03
C SER A 244 8.24 1.22 -25.67
N ASP A 245 7.82 1.83 -24.56
CA ASP A 245 7.97 1.22 -23.25
C ASP A 245 7.11 -0.06 -23.14
N PRO A 246 7.64 -1.16 -22.58
CA PRO A 246 6.93 -2.44 -22.45
C PRO A 246 5.56 -2.37 -21.77
N ILE A 247 5.28 -1.35 -20.94
CA ILE A 247 3.96 -1.19 -20.32
C ILE A 247 2.85 -0.84 -21.34
N TYR A 248 3.24 -0.42 -22.55
CA TYR A 248 2.35 -0.05 -23.66
C TYR A 248 2.42 -1.00 -24.85
N ASP A 249 3.04 -2.18 -24.71
CA ASP A 249 3.14 -3.15 -25.79
C ASP A 249 1.77 -3.63 -26.29
N THR A 250 1.71 -3.96 -27.57
CA THR A 250 0.54 -4.58 -28.19
C THR A 250 0.31 -5.96 -27.56
N PRO A 251 -0.89 -6.25 -27.02
CA PRO A 251 -1.22 -7.59 -26.55
C PRO A 251 -1.20 -8.59 -27.70
N ASN A 252 -0.72 -9.82 -27.46
CA ASN A 252 -0.81 -10.89 -28.45
C ASN A 252 -2.21 -11.54 -28.48
N ASP A 253 -2.48 -12.39 -29.48
CA ASP A 253 -3.79 -13.02 -29.69
C ASP A 253 -4.30 -13.80 -28.46
N ASP A 254 -3.42 -14.55 -27.80
CA ASP A 254 -3.74 -15.31 -26.59
C ASP A 254 -4.09 -14.39 -25.42
N GLU A 255 -3.34 -13.29 -25.26
CA GLU A 255 -3.60 -12.27 -24.24
C GLU A 255 -4.94 -11.56 -24.49
N GLU A 256 -5.26 -11.28 -25.75
CA GLU A 256 -6.54 -10.70 -26.15
C GLU A 256 -7.71 -11.67 -25.87
N GLN A 257 -7.55 -12.95 -26.20
CA GLN A 257 -8.54 -13.97 -25.87
C GLN A 257 -8.79 -14.03 -24.36
N LYS A 258 -7.72 -14.10 -23.55
CA LYS A 258 -7.81 -14.14 -22.08
C LYS A 258 -8.44 -12.86 -21.51
N ALA A 259 -8.14 -11.68 -22.08
CA ALA A 259 -8.77 -10.42 -21.69
C ALA A 259 -10.29 -10.44 -21.94
N ASN A 260 -10.71 -10.95 -23.10
CA ASN A 260 -12.11 -11.04 -23.48
C ASN A 260 -12.87 -12.05 -22.61
N GLU A 261 -12.26 -13.19 -22.29
CA GLU A 261 -12.80 -14.17 -21.35
C GLU A 261 -12.96 -13.59 -19.94
N ALA A 262 -11.95 -12.89 -19.43
CA ALA A 262 -11.99 -12.21 -18.13
C ALA A 262 -13.12 -11.17 -18.07
N LYS A 263 -13.29 -10.34 -19.11
CA LYS A 263 -14.41 -9.39 -19.22
C LYS A 263 -15.76 -10.09 -19.19
N LYS A 264 -15.91 -11.20 -19.92
CA LYS A 264 -17.15 -12.00 -19.97
C LYS A 264 -17.46 -12.60 -18.61
N ALA A 265 -16.46 -13.15 -17.93
CA ALA A 265 -16.59 -13.70 -16.57
C ALA A 265 -17.02 -12.62 -15.56
N ARG A 266 -16.40 -11.43 -15.60
CA ARG A 266 -16.76 -10.30 -14.73
C ARG A 266 -18.20 -9.85 -14.95
N ARG A 267 -18.64 -9.71 -16.20
CA ARG A 267 -20.04 -9.34 -16.52
C ARG A 267 -21.04 -10.36 -15.98
N LYS A 268 -20.75 -11.66 -16.14
CA LYS A 268 -21.57 -12.74 -15.58
C LYS A 268 -21.63 -12.68 -14.04
N ALA A 269 -20.49 -12.48 -13.38
CA ALA A 269 -20.42 -12.37 -11.92
C ALA A 269 -21.21 -11.17 -11.38
N SER A 270 -21.09 -10.01 -12.03
CA SER A 270 -21.86 -8.81 -11.69
C SER A 270 -23.36 -8.99 -11.90
N ALA A 271 -23.76 -9.65 -13.00
CA ALA A 271 -25.16 -9.98 -13.24
C ALA A 271 -25.73 -10.95 -12.18
N LYS A 272 -24.95 -11.95 -11.75
CA LYS A 272 -25.33 -12.87 -10.68
C LYS A 272 -25.47 -12.15 -9.34
N LYS A 273 -24.53 -11.27 -8.98
CA LYS A 273 -24.63 -10.42 -7.77
C LYS A 273 -25.86 -9.52 -7.79
N LYS A 274 -26.16 -8.90 -8.95
CA LYS A 274 -27.35 -8.04 -9.10
C LYS A 274 -28.65 -8.84 -8.94
N LYS A 275 -28.73 -10.05 -9.52
CA LYS A 275 -29.87 -10.98 -9.34
C LYS A 275 -30.07 -11.37 -7.87
N VAL A 276 -29.00 -11.75 -7.16
CA VAL A 276 -29.04 -12.09 -5.73
C VAL A 276 -29.48 -10.91 -4.86
N ALA A 277 -29.04 -9.69 -5.18
CA ALA A 277 -29.46 -8.49 -4.48
C ALA A 277 -30.94 -8.15 -4.68
N THR A 278 -31.54 -8.51 -5.83
CA THR A 278 -32.97 -8.34 -6.09
C THR A 278 -33.86 -9.42 -5.46
N THR A 279 -33.35 -10.63 -5.17
CA THR A 279 -34.13 -11.72 -4.57
C THR A 279 -34.08 -11.78 -3.04
N GLN A 280 -33.20 -11.02 -2.37
CA GLN A 280 -33.23 -10.91 -0.90
C GLN A 280 -34.24 -9.85 -0.42
N PRO A 281 -35.24 -10.20 0.42
CA PRO A 281 -36.15 -9.22 0.98
C PRO A 281 -35.42 -8.30 1.97
N LYS A 282 -35.54 -6.97 1.78
CA LYS A 282 -34.94 -5.96 2.67
C LYS A 282 -35.35 -6.22 4.14
N PRO A 283 -34.41 -6.22 5.11
CA PRO A 283 -34.73 -6.53 6.51
C PRO A 283 -35.76 -5.54 7.10
N LYS A 284 -36.74 -6.07 7.84
CA LYS A 284 -37.91 -5.33 8.40
C LYS A 284 -37.53 -4.03 9.14
N LYS A 285 -36.33 -3.94 9.74
CA LYS A 285 -35.83 -2.74 10.44
C LYS A 285 -35.64 -1.52 9.52
N GLN A 286 -35.28 -1.73 8.25
CA GLN A 286 -35.03 -0.64 7.30
C GLN A 286 -36.34 -0.03 6.75
N ARG A 287 -37.41 -0.83 6.63
CA ARG A 287 -38.75 -0.36 6.22
C ARG A 287 -39.43 0.49 7.31
N ARG A 288 -39.13 0.22 8.59
CA ARG A 288 -39.69 0.96 9.73
C ARG A 288 -39.06 2.36 9.86
N ARG A 289 -37.73 2.46 9.77
CA ARG A 289 -37.00 3.76 9.74
C ARG A 289 -37.42 4.66 8.57
N GLN A 290 -37.60 4.11 7.37
CA GLN A 290 -38.04 4.91 6.22
C GLN A 290 -39.50 5.39 6.31
N ARG A 291 -40.36 4.68 7.07
CA ARG A 291 -41.73 5.13 7.35
C ARG A 291 -41.75 6.25 8.41
N GLU A 292 -40.89 6.14 9.42
CA GLU A 292 -40.75 7.15 10.49
C GLU A 292 -40.14 8.46 9.94
N GLU A 293 -39.12 8.40 9.07
CA GLU A 293 -38.56 9.59 8.39
C GLU A 293 -39.58 10.29 7.48
N LYS A 294 -40.39 9.52 6.72
CA LYS A 294 -41.42 10.09 5.84
C LYS A 294 -42.59 10.71 6.64
N GLN A 295 -42.94 10.15 7.79
CA GLN A 295 -43.95 10.74 8.68
C GLN A 295 -43.42 12.00 9.38
N GLY A 296 -42.15 12.01 9.81
CA GLY A 296 -41.50 13.19 10.38
C GLY A 296 -41.42 14.36 9.39
N SER A 297 -41.04 14.08 8.14
CA SER A 297 -40.97 15.11 7.09
C SER A 297 -42.34 15.69 6.70
N ARG A 298 -43.40 14.88 6.73
CA ARG A 298 -44.79 15.36 6.52
C ARG A 298 -45.29 16.24 7.66
N ARG A 299 -45.00 15.88 8.92
CA ARG A 299 -45.35 16.71 10.09
C ARG A 299 -44.62 18.06 10.07
N ALA A 300 -43.33 18.08 9.71
CA ALA A 300 -42.55 19.32 9.60
C ALA A 300 -43.10 20.27 8.52
N ARG A 301 -43.56 19.75 7.38
CA ARG A 301 -44.19 20.58 6.33
C ARG A 301 -45.55 21.14 6.74
N LEU A 302 -46.36 20.40 7.50
CA LEU A 302 -47.65 20.87 8.00
C LEU A 302 -47.49 21.98 9.05
N LEU A 303 -46.47 21.90 9.91
CA LEU A 303 -46.14 22.94 10.89
C LEU A 303 -45.59 24.24 10.23
N ALA A 304 -44.88 24.12 9.12
CA ALA A 304 -44.39 25.28 8.37
C ALA A 304 -45.52 26.05 7.63
N LEU A 305 -46.66 25.40 7.36
CA LEU A 305 -47.83 26.01 6.71
C LEU A 305 -48.78 26.71 7.68
N SER A 306 -48.60 26.55 9.00
CA SER A 306 -49.48 27.14 10.03
C SER A 306 -48.90 28.37 10.72
N MET A 307 -47.77 28.90 10.24
CA MET A 307 -47.12 30.09 10.80
C MET A 307 -47.62 31.36 10.08
N PRO A 308 -48.18 32.36 10.78
CA PRO A 308 -48.63 33.60 10.14
C PRO A 308 -47.43 34.50 9.76
N ASN A 309 -47.43 34.98 8.51
CA ASN A 309 -46.48 35.97 8.00
C ASN A 309 -46.77 37.37 8.58
N SER A 310 -45.81 37.97 9.28
CA SER A 310 -45.74 39.43 9.45
C SER A 310 -44.47 39.96 8.79
N LEU A 311 -44.68 40.88 7.84
CA LEU A 311 -43.69 41.58 7.01
C LEU A 311 -43.06 42.75 7.77
N GLY A 312 -41.83 43.12 7.41
CA GLY A 312 -41.22 44.38 7.85
C GLY A 312 -39.92 44.74 7.13
N ASN A 313 -40.06 45.35 5.96
CA ASN A 313 -38.99 45.86 5.10
C ASN A 313 -38.62 47.30 5.54
N VAL A 314 -37.35 47.61 5.85
CA VAL A 314 -36.86 49.01 5.96
C VAL A 314 -35.45 49.14 5.36
N ARG A 315 -35.36 49.94 4.29
CA ARG A 315 -34.14 50.52 3.70
C ARG A 315 -33.61 51.65 4.59
N GLY A 316 -32.28 51.82 4.69
CA GLY A 316 -31.70 53.16 4.85
C GLY A 316 -30.32 53.30 5.52
N ARG A 317 -29.40 53.92 4.76
CA ARG A 317 -28.24 54.77 5.14
C ARG A 317 -26.86 54.15 5.42
N ARG A 318 -25.91 54.61 4.59
CA ARG A 318 -24.44 54.62 4.76
C ARG A 318 -23.99 55.84 5.60
N SER A 319 -22.97 55.67 6.43
CA SER A 319 -21.97 56.67 6.86
C SER A 319 -20.81 55.94 7.56
N ARG A 320 -19.62 55.83 6.95
CA ARG A 320 -18.38 56.66 7.07
C ARG A 320 -17.59 56.51 8.39
N GLN A 321 -16.32 56.06 8.23
CA GLN A 321 -15.05 56.37 8.94
C GLN A 321 -15.00 56.15 10.48
N HIS A 322 -13.97 55.50 11.05
CA HIS A 322 -12.57 55.96 11.09
C HIS A 322 -11.58 54.84 11.48
N LYS A 323 -10.34 54.99 10.99
CA LYS A 323 -9.10 54.37 11.51
C LYS A 323 -8.74 54.96 12.88
N ASN A 324 -8.08 54.18 13.75
CA ASN A 324 -6.86 54.66 14.41
C ASN A 324 -5.99 53.54 15.01
N LEU A 325 -4.69 53.64 14.71
CA LEU A 325 -3.55 53.04 15.40
C LEU A 325 -3.09 54.00 16.52
N GLY A 326 -2.38 53.46 17.51
CA GLY A 326 -1.50 54.16 18.47
C GLY A 326 -1.44 53.38 19.79
N SER A 327 -0.40 52.59 20.07
CA SER A 327 0.95 52.96 20.57
C SER A 327 0.91 53.83 21.83
N ILE A 328 1.29 53.26 22.97
CA ILE A 328 1.70 53.99 24.17
C ILE A 328 3.04 53.40 24.61
N THR A 329 4.06 54.26 24.56
CA THR A 329 5.34 54.19 25.27
C THR A 329 5.18 54.81 26.65
N GLU A 330 5.76 54.18 27.66
CA GLU A 330 6.82 54.73 28.51
C GLU A 330 7.65 53.58 29.09
#